data_AF-A0A7J4RQT0-F1
#
_entry.id   AF-A0A7J4RQT0-F1
#
_cell.length_a   1.000
_cell.length_b   1.000
_cell.length_c   1.000
_cell.angle_alpha   90.00
_cell.angle_beta   90.00
_cell.angle_gamma   90.00
#
_symmetry.space_group_name_H-M   'P 1'
#
loop_
_entity.id
_entity.type
_entity.pdbx_description
1 polymer ?
#
loop_
_entity_poly.entity_id
_entity_poly.type
_entity_poly.pdbx_seq_one_letter_code
_entity_poly.pdbx_strand_id
1 'polypeptide(L)'
;MQGGGTLLGRGFTVGKRYSSWPERIVVLTVFCSALLFFGEIDSVIVSAIGADSDFLTAIFLIILIPIVSDLIFRTISLLLGIR
;
A
#
# COMPACT_ATOMS: atom_id res chain seq x y z
N MET A 1 -18.76 -3.76 -12.91
CA MET A 1 -18.60 -4.46 -11.62
C MET A 1 -17.65 -3.58 -10.81
N GLN A 2 -18.15 -2.87 -9.80
CA GLN A 2 -17.44 -1.75 -9.15
C GLN A 2 -16.02 -2.11 -8.67
N GLY A 3 -15.04 -1.40 -9.22
CA GLY A 3 -13.65 -1.34 -8.79
C GLY A 3 -13.51 -0.61 -7.47
N GLY A 4 -13.80 -1.31 -6.37
CA GLY A 4 -13.46 -0.86 -5.04
C GLY A 4 -11.99 -1.12 -4.78
N GLY A 5 -11.22 -0.05 -4.56
CA GLY A 5 -9.82 -0.07 -4.14
C GLY A 5 -9.56 -0.97 -2.92
N THR A 6 -8.29 -1.21 -2.64
CA THR A 6 -7.82 -2.38 -1.87
C THR A 6 -8.16 -2.35 -0.39
N LEU A 7 -8.52 -1.20 0.22
CA LEU A 7 -8.77 -1.15 1.68
C LEU A 7 -9.93 -0.26 2.16
N LEU A 8 -10.20 0.87 1.52
CA LEU A 8 -11.23 1.82 1.99
C LEU A 8 -12.45 1.93 1.08
N GLY A 9 -12.41 1.31 -0.10
CA GLY A 9 -13.47 1.39 -1.12
C GLY A 9 -14.35 0.15 -1.23
N ARG A 10 -14.02 -0.96 -0.57
CA ARG A 10 -14.85 -2.17 -0.56
C ARG A 10 -15.84 -2.11 0.59
N GLY A 11 -17.14 -2.12 0.27
CA GLY A 11 -18.17 -2.40 1.27
C GLY A 11 -17.93 -3.77 1.89
N PHE A 12 -17.87 -3.84 3.23
CA PHE A 12 -17.70 -5.07 4.01
C PHE A 12 -18.72 -6.18 3.68
N THR A 13 -19.78 -5.85 2.94
CA THR A 13 -20.92 -6.71 2.60
C THR A 13 -20.73 -7.52 1.31
N VAL A 14 -19.73 -7.23 0.48
CA VAL A 14 -19.53 -7.94 -0.80
C VAL A 14 -18.45 -9.01 -0.63
N GLY A 15 -18.88 -10.22 -0.29
CA GLY A 15 -18.08 -11.39 0.08
C GLY A 15 -17.13 -11.97 -0.99
N LYS A 16 -16.41 -11.15 -1.76
CA LYS A 16 -15.19 -11.59 -2.43
C LYS A 16 -14.07 -11.65 -1.39
N ARG A 17 -13.94 -12.80 -0.72
CA ARG A 17 -12.92 -13.10 0.31
C ARG A 17 -11.46 -12.93 -0.15
N TYR A 18 -11.21 -12.63 -1.43
CA TYR A 18 -9.88 -12.61 -2.02
C TYR A 18 -9.64 -11.30 -2.76
N SER A 19 -8.46 -10.71 -2.57
CA SER A 19 -7.91 -9.69 -3.46
C SER A 19 -7.65 -10.27 -4.84
N SER A 20 -7.84 -9.48 -5.89
CA SER A 20 -7.58 -9.90 -7.26
C SER A 20 -6.07 -10.08 -7.49
N TRP A 21 -5.67 -10.92 -8.46
CA TRP A 21 -4.25 -11.10 -8.80
C TRP A 21 -3.50 -9.78 -9.07
N PRO A 22 -4.06 -8.82 -9.83
CA PRO A 22 -3.43 -7.51 -10.00
C PRO A 22 -3.24 -6.74 -8.68
N GLU A 23 -4.23 -6.74 -7.79
CA GLU A 23 -4.12 -6.10 -6.47
C GLU A 23 -2.98 -6.70 -5.66
N ARG A 24 -2.84 -8.04 -5.68
CA ARG A 24 -1.76 -8.74 -4.97
C ARG A 24 -0.39 -8.37 -5.51
N ILE A 25 -0.25 -8.26 -6.83
CA ILE A 25 1.01 -7.89 -7.48
C ILE A 25 1.41 -6.47 -7.09
N VAL A 26 0.46 -5.52 -7.06
CA VAL A 26 0.73 -4.14 -6.62
C VAL A 26 1.21 -4.13 -5.18
N VAL A 27 0.48 -4.78 -4.26
CA VAL A 27 0.87 -4.83 -2.84
C VAL A 27 2.25 -5.48 -2.67
N LEU A 28 2.51 -6.59 -3.35
CA LEU A 28 3.81 -7.27 -3.29
C LEU A 28 4.94 -6.38 -3.83
N THR A 29 4.69 -5.66 -4.93
CA THR A 29 5.68 -4.75 -5.52
C THR A 29 5.98 -3.59 -4.58
N VAL A 30 4.96 -2.98 -3.98
CA VAL A 30 5.15 -1.90 -2.99
C VAL A 30 5.90 -2.41 -1.76
N PHE A 31 5.56 -3.60 -1.27
CA PHE A 31 6.24 -4.24 -0.14
C PHE A 31 7.72 -4.52 -0.46
N CYS A 32 8.02 -5.13 -1.60
CA CYS A 32 9.41 -5.39 -2.02
C CYS A 32 10.20 -4.09 -2.20
N SER A 33 9.60 -3.06 -2.79
CA SER A 33 10.24 -1.74 -2.91
C SER A 33 10.53 -1.15 -1.53
N ALA A 34 9.59 -1.23 -0.58
CA ALA A 34 9.81 -0.74 0.79
C ALA A 34 10.98 -1.46 1.49
N LEU A 35 11.19 -2.75 1.22
CA LEU A 35 12.34 -3.49 1.74
C LEU A 35 13.66 -3.06 1.07
N LEU A 36 13.66 -2.85 -0.24
CA LEU A 36 14.85 -2.43 -0.98
C LEU A 36 15.31 -1.02 -0.57
N PHE A 37 14.37 -0.14 -0.28
CA PHE A 37 14.62 1.25 0.12
C PHE A 37 14.45 1.48 1.64
N PHE A 38 14.57 0.42 2.45
CA PHE A 38 14.30 0.50 3.88
C PHE A 38 15.21 1.52 4.58
N GLY A 39 16.50 1.53 4.24
CA GLY A 39 17.47 2.45 4.86
C GLY A 39 17.17 3.92 4.54
N GLU A 40 16.77 4.22 3.30
CA GLU A 40 16.35 5.57 2.93
C GLU A 40 15.05 5.96 3.63
N ILE A 41 14.07 5.05 3.70
CA ILE A 41 12.79 5.30 4.38
C ILE A 41 13.02 5.55 5.88
N ASP A 42 13.86 4.74 6.52
CA ASP A 42 14.22 4.90 7.92
C ASP A 42 14.86 6.27 8.17
N SER A 43 15.85 6.65 7.34
CA SER A 43 16.52 7.95 7.47
C SER A 43 15.55 9.13 7.37
N VAL A 44 14.51 9.04 6.51
CA VAL A 44 13.47 10.05 6.37
C VAL A 44 12.57 10.10 7.61
N ILE A 45 12.20 8.93 8.16
CA ILE A 45 11.37 8.84 9.36
C ILE A 45 12.12 9.38 10.57
N VAL A 46 13.38 8.99 10.76
CA VAL A 46 14.26 9.50 11.82
C VAL A 46 14.42 11.02 11.68
N SER A 47 14.62 11.54 10.47
CA SER A 47 14.70 12.98 10.25
C SER A 47 13.39 13.72 10.55
N ALA A 48 12.24 13.10 10.32
CA ALA A 48 10.95 13.74 10.52
C ALA A 48 10.47 13.69 11.97
N ILE A 49 10.76 12.59 12.68
CA ILE A 49 10.23 12.31 14.01
C ILE A 49 11.30 12.53 15.10
N GLY A 50 12.58 12.54 14.73
CA GLY A 50 13.70 12.73 15.65
C GLY A 50 13.96 11.51 16.55
N ALA A 51 13.35 10.37 16.26
CA ALA A 51 13.48 9.14 17.02
C ALA A 51 14.06 8.05 16.13
N ASP A 52 15.25 7.56 16.51
CA ASP A 52 15.91 6.42 15.88
C ASP A 52 15.28 5.12 16.40
N SER A 53 14.44 4.49 15.59
CA SER A 53 13.73 3.27 15.96
C SER A 53 13.20 2.49 14.75
N ASP A 54 13.87 1.38 14.44
CA ASP A 54 13.42 0.39 13.43
C ASP A 54 11.97 -0.05 13.66
N PHE A 55 11.54 -0.15 14.92
CA PHE A 55 10.19 -0.53 15.28
C PHE A 55 9.17 0.52 14.84
N LEU A 56 9.49 1.80 14.99
CA LEU A 56 8.65 2.89 14.53
C LEU A 56 8.54 2.88 13.01
N THR A 57 9.69 2.71 12.32
CA THR A 57 9.74 2.57 10.86
C THR A 57 8.88 1.40 10.37
N ALA A 58 8.92 0.26 11.05
CA ALA A 58 8.04 -0.88 10.74
C ALA A 58 6.54 -0.56 10.90
N ILE A 59 6.15 0.14 11.98
CA ILE A 59 4.76 0.59 12.17
C ILE A 59 4.33 1.52 11.03
N PHE A 60 5.18 2.47 10.64
CA PHE A 60 4.91 3.37 9.53
C PHE A 60 4.72 2.61 8.22
N LEU A 61 5.56 1.62 7.94
CA LEU A 61 5.45 0.78 6.74
C LEU A 61 4.15 -0.03 6.70
N ILE A 62 3.71 -0.57 7.84
CA ILE A 62 2.42 -1.29 7.93
C ILE A 62 1.25 -0.42 7.50
N ILE A 63 1.30 0.89 7.77
CA ILE A 63 0.25 1.85 7.41
C ILE A 63 0.46 2.36 5.97
N LEU A 64 1.71 2.69 5.60
CA LEU A 64 2.04 3.35 4.35
C LEU A 64 1.88 2.43 3.13
N ILE A 65 2.36 1.19 3.22
CA ILE A 65 2.29 0.20 2.13
C ILE A 65 0.85 0.03 1.62
N PRO A 66 -0.15 -0.22 2.48
CA PRO A 66 -1.52 -0.33 2.02
C PRO A 66 -2.10 0.94 1.38
N ILE A 67 -1.75 2.12 1.89
CA ILE A 67 -2.20 3.41 1.34
C ILE A 67 -1.62 3.62 -0.06
N VAL A 68 -0.31 3.42 -0.22
CA VAL A 68 0.39 3.57 -1.49
C VAL A 68 -0.12 2.54 -2.51
N SER A 69 -0.35 1.31 -2.07
CA SER A 69 -0.91 0.26 -2.93
C SER A 69 -2.31 0.62 -3.43
N ASP A 70 -3.18 1.16 -2.58
CA ASP A 70 -4.52 1.62 -2.97
C ASP A 70 -4.45 2.75 -4.00
N LEU A 71 -3.55 3.73 -3.77
CA LEU A 71 -3.35 4.85 -4.69
C LEU A 71 -2.89 4.39 -6.08
N ILE A 72 -1.91 3.49 -6.13
CA ILE A 72 -1.41 2.91 -7.39
C ILE A 72 -2.52 2.14 -8.08
N PHE A 73 -3.25 1.30 -7.35
CA PHE A 73 -4.32 0.49 -7.94
C PHE A 73 -5.45 1.35 -8.51
N ARG A 74 -5.87 2.40 -7.79
CA ARG A 74 -6.86 3.37 -8.29
C ARG A 74 -6.37 4.07 -9.55
N THR A 75 -5.10 4.51 -9.55
CA THR A 75 -4.49 5.18 -10.71
C THR A 75 -4.46 4.25 -11.94
N ILE A 76 -4.03 3.00 -11.77
CA ILE A 76 -4.03 2.00 -12.86
C ILE A 76 -5.46 1.75 -13.36
N SER A 77 -6.42 1.59 -12.45
CA SER A 77 -7.83 1.34 -12.82
C SER A 77 -8.43 2.51 -13.60
N LEU A 78 -8.12 3.74 -13.20
CA LEU A 78 -8.51 4.96 -13.91
C LEU A 78 -7.90 5.03 -15.31
N LEU A 79 -6.60 4.74 -15.44
CA LEU A 79 -5.89 4.79 -16.73
C LEU A 79 -6.39 3.72 -17.71
N LEU A 80 -6.71 2.53 -17.22
CA LEU A 80 -7.21 1.44 -18.06
C LEU A 80 -8.71 1.55 -18.37
N GLY A 81 -9.40 2.56 -17.82
CA GLY A 81 -10.85 2.73 -17.99
C GLY A 81 -11.68 1.60 -17.34
N ILE A 82 -11.07 0.84 -16.43
CA ILE A 82 -11.71 -0.26 -15.72
C ILE A 82 -12.40 0.34 -14.49
N ARG A 83 -13.72 0.52 -14.57
CA ARG A 83 -14.59 1.12 -13.54
C ARG A 83 -15.25 0.08 -12.64
#